data_AF-A0A917TGE8-F1
#
_entry.id   AF-A0A917TGE8-F1
#
_cell.length_a   1.000
_cell.length_b   1.000
_cell.length_c   1.000
_cell.angle_alpha   90.00
_cell.angle_beta   90.00
_cell.angle_gamma   90.00
#
_symmetry.space_group_name_H-M   'P 1'
#
loop_
_entity.id
_entity.type
_entity.pdbx_description
1 polymer ?
#
loop_
_entity_poly.entity_id
_entity_poly.type
_entity_poly.pdbx_seq_one_letter_code
_entity_poly.pdbx_strand_id
1 'polypeptide(L)'
;MPNPPTTAPFAAGTASLSGKGSGGREGRVGNSGVEAFDPQRLREARTKAGLTQRDVAVRLLEAGLAAKGSSPAAVTGEAWAKAVETERNRVISYEQGTHTPRAVLLRRLAEAVGVDAFALFKPDTPRTLVTLRARLGLNQADVAEKLSFGRAYYSRVEQGIAAITDEADQQALAEVLQIELDEARALTAAAAPA
;
A
#
# COMPACT_ATOMS: atom_id res chain seq x y z
N MET A 1 -16.03 -55.28 33.33
CA MET A 1 -15.63 -53.91 32.96
C MET A 1 -15.31 -53.95 31.49
N PRO A 2 -16.15 -53.38 30.61
CA PRO A 2 -16.28 -51.92 30.44
C PRO A 2 -17.73 -51.45 30.14
N ASN A 3 -17.99 -50.15 30.24
CA ASN A 3 -19.11 -49.48 29.54
C ASN A 3 -18.66 -48.07 29.11
N PRO A 4 -19.14 -47.54 27.97
CA PRO A 4 -18.62 -46.35 27.29
C PRO A 4 -19.18 -45.04 27.86
N PRO A 5 -18.55 -43.87 27.60
CA PRO A 5 -19.14 -42.59 27.95
C PRO A 5 -20.24 -42.17 26.95
N THR A 6 -21.39 -41.87 27.55
CA THR A 6 -22.62 -41.30 26.99
C THR A 6 -22.50 -39.83 26.61
N THR A 7 -23.24 -39.46 25.57
CA THR A 7 -23.43 -38.15 24.95
C THR A 7 -24.02 -37.06 25.88
N ALA A 8 -23.67 -35.80 25.56
CA ALA A 8 -24.01 -34.48 26.14
C ALA A 8 -25.42 -34.23 26.71
N PRO A 9 -25.61 -33.09 27.42
CA PRO A 9 -26.42 -32.06 26.77
C PRO A 9 -25.96 -30.60 26.94
N PHE A 10 -26.35 -29.81 25.93
CA PHE A 10 -26.44 -28.36 25.89
C PHE A 10 -27.19 -27.78 27.11
N ALA A 11 -26.68 -26.69 27.67
CA ALA A 11 -27.43 -25.76 28.52
C ALA A 11 -27.44 -24.38 27.87
N ALA A 12 -28.64 -23.91 27.53
CA ALA A 12 -28.94 -22.56 27.12
C ALA A 12 -28.89 -21.61 28.33
N GLY A 13 -28.24 -20.45 28.16
CA GLY A 13 -28.29 -19.34 29.09
C GLY A 13 -28.57 -18.05 28.31
N THR A 14 -29.80 -17.57 28.42
CA THR A 14 -30.26 -16.28 27.91
C THR A 14 -29.82 -15.15 28.83
N ALA A 15 -29.21 -14.10 28.27
CA ALA A 15 -29.21 -12.77 28.87
C ALA A 15 -29.00 -11.71 27.79
N SER A 16 -30.11 -11.13 27.33
CA SER A 16 -30.12 -9.79 26.74
C SER A 16 -29.92 -8.79 27.87
N LEU A 17 -28.99 -7.85 27.71
CA LEU A 17 -29.16 -6.48 28.19
C LEU A 17 -28.25 -5.53 27.40
N SER A 18 -28.92 -4.54 26.84
CA SER A 18 -28.38 -3.41 26.09
C SER A 18 -27.49 -2.55 27.00
N GLY A 19 -26.28 -2.26 26.54
CA GLY A 19 -25.32 -1.39 27.23
C GLY A 19 -24.49 -0.63 26.21
N LYS A 20 -24.97 0.57 25.87
CA LYS A 20 -24.28 1.58 25.04
C LYS A 20 -22.93 1.91 25.69
N GLY A 21 -21.84 1.46 25.07
CA GLY A 21 -20.46 1.80 25.45
C GLY A 21 -19.71 2.29 24.22
N SER A 22 -19.66 3.61 24.06
CA SER A 22 -18.77 4.30 23.12
C SER A 22 -17.35 4.15 23.64
N GLY A 23 -16.49 3.41 22.93
CA GLY A 23 -15.09 3.26 23.32
C GLY A 23 -14.32 2.37 22.35
N GLY A 24 -13.34 2.95 21.65
CA GLY A 24 -12.27 2.22 21.00
C GLY A 24 -12.61 1.56 19.66
N ARG A 25 -12.60 2.34 18.57
CA ARG A 25 -12.28 1.75 17.25
C ARG A 25 -10.80 1.40 17.26
N GLU A 26 -10.50 0.17 17.66
CA GLU A 26 -9.18 -0.44 17.49
C GLU A 26 -8.81 -0.49 16.00
N GLY A 27 -7.51 -0.27 15.76
CA GLY A 27 -6.91 0.05 14.48
C GLY A 27 -7.27 -0.90 13.35
N ARG A 28 -7.93 -0.36 12.32
CA ARG A 28 -7.95 -0.96 10.98
C ARG A 28 -6.62 -0.60 10.29
N VAL A 29 -5.54 -1.24 10.72
CA VAL A 29 -4.17 -0.96 10.27
C VAL A 29 -3.88 -1.68 8.94
N GLY A 30 -3.58 -0.90 7.89
CA GLY A 30 -2.98 -1.42 6.65
C GLY A 30 -3.62 -1.01 5.32
N ASN A 31 -4.41 0.08 5.25
CA ASN A 31 -5.03 0.50 3.98
C ASN A 31 -5.10 2.03 3.76
N SER A 32 -4.28 2.77 4.51
CA SER A 32 -4.17 4.22 4.39
C SER A 32 -3.41 4.63 3.12
N GLY A 33 -3.74 5.80 2.57
CA GLY A 33 -2.98 6.39 1.48
C GLY A 33 -1.55 6.70 1.91
N VAL A 34 -0.65 6.86 0.93
CA VAL A 34 0.76 7.19 1.19
C VAL A 34 0.86 8.64 1.66
N GLU A 35 1.08 8.86 2.96
CA GLU A 35 1.10 10.19 3.59
C GLU A 35 2.16 11.14 3.02
N ALA A 36 3.22 10.57 2.45
CA ALA A 36 4.28 11.31 1.76
C ALA A 36 3.85 11.86 0.40
N PHE A 37 2.72 11.43 -0.16
CA PHE A 37 2.25 11.91 -1.47
C PHE A 37 1.98 13.42 -1.47
N ASP A 38 2.40 14.08 -2.54
CA ASP A 38 2.18 15.50 -2.79
C ASP A 38 1.28 15.71 -4.03
N PRO A 39 0.03 16.21 -3.82
CA PRO A 39 -0.90 16.56 -4.90
C PRO A 39 -0.31 17.50 -5.96
N GLN A 40 0.48 18.48 -5.53
CA GLN A 40 1.02 19.51 -6.41
C GLN A 40 2.06 18.90 -7.34
N ARG A 41 2.91 18.01 -6.83
CA ARG A 41 3.91 17.32 -7.65
C ARG A 41 3.31 16.41 -8.70
N LEU A 42 2.17 15.75 -8.42
CA LEU A 42 1.43 15.01 -9.46
C LEU A 42 0.98 15.94 -10.58
N ARG A 43 0.38 17.09 -10.22
CA ARG A 43 -0.08 18.08 -11.21
C ARG A 43 1.09 18.64 -12.04
N GLU A 44 2.20 18.96 -11.39
CA GLU A 44 3.41 19.45 -12.05
C GLU A 44 4.03 18.41 -12.98
N ALA A 45 4.20 17.16 -12.52
CA ALA A 45 4.71 16.08 -13.33
C ALA A 45 3.83 15.83 -14.57
N ARG A 46 2.50 15.78 -14.36
CA ARG A 46 1.53 15.62 -15.45
C ARG A 46 1.62 16.76 -16.47
N THR A 47 1.63 18.01 -16.01
CA THR A 47 1.67 19.18 -16.90
C THR A 47 3.00 19.29 -17.65
N LYS A 48 4.12 19.00 -16.98
CA LYS A 48 5.45 18.89 -17.60
C LYS A 48 5.50 17.81 -18.68
N ALA A 49 4.78 16.70 -18.49
CA ALA A 49 4.65 15.63 -19.48
C ALA A 49 3.66 15.96 -20.62
N GLY A 50 3.02 17.13 -20.60
CA GLY A 50 2.04 17.54 -21.62
C GLY A 50 0.72 16.75 -21.57
N LEU A 51 0.42 16.11 -20.44
CA LEU A 51 -0.74 15.23 -20.30
C LEU A 51 -1.94 15.97 -19.68
N THR A 52 -3.14 15.62 -20.14
CA THR A 52 -4.38 15.97 -19.45
C THR A 52 -4.68 14.96 -18.34
N GLN A 53 -5.58 15.31 -17.42
CA GLN A 53 -6.06 14.37 -16.40
C GLN A 53 -6.76 13.16 -17.03
N ARG A 54 -7.39 13.34 -18.19
CA ARG A 54 -8.01 12.28 -18.97
C ARG A 54 -6.96 11.32 -19.54
N ASP A 55 -5.83 11.84 -20.01
CA ASP A 55 -4.73 10.98 -20.53
C ASP A 55 -4.13 10.11 -19.42
N VAL A 56 -3.94 10.68 -18.22
CA VAL A 56 -3.51 9.89 -17.05
C VAL A 56 -4.55 8.83 -16.70
N ALA A 57 -5.84 9.16 -16.70
CA ALA A 57 -6.92 8.21 -16.45
C ALA A 57 -6.94 7.04 -17.47
N VAL A 58 -6.75 7.34 -18.75
CA VAL A 58 -6.61 6.33 -19.81
C VAL A 58 -5.45 5.39 -19.50
N ARG A 59 -4.25 5.94 -19.24
CA ARG A 59 -3.05 5.13 -18.93
C ARG A 59 -3.23 4.26 -17.68
N LEU A 60 -3.88 4.78 -16.64
CA LEU A 60 -4.17 4.02 -15.42
C LEU A 60 -5.11 2.83 -15.69
N LEU A 61 -6.14 3.03 -16.52
CA LEU A 61 -7.07 1.96 -16.89
C LEU A 61 -6.40 0.91 -17.77
N GLU A 62 -5.61 1.34 -18.76
CA GLU A 62 -4.83 0.43 -19.61
C GLU A 62 -3.88 -0.43 -18.77
N ALA A 63 -3.11 0.17 -17.86
CA ALA A 63 -2.24 -0.55 -16.93
C ALA A 63 -3.04 -1.50 -16.01
N GLY A 64 -4.22 -1.06 -15.56
CA GLY A 64 -5.12 -1.87 -14.74
C GLY A 64 -5.70 -3.08 -15.47
N LEU A 65 -6.01 -2.94 -16.76
CA LEU A 65 -6.47 -4.04 -17.61
C LEU A 65 -5.33 -5.00 -17.95
N ALA A 66 -4.16 -4.48 -18.31
CA ALA A 66 -2.97 -5.28 -18.59
C ALA A 66 -2.59 -6.15 -17.37
N ALA A 67 -2.65 -5.60 -16.15
CA ALA A 67 -2.42 -6.34 -14.92
C ALA A 67 -3.45 -7.46 -14.66
N LYS A 68 -4.62 -7.40 -15.30
CA LYS A 68 -5.67 -8.43 -15.25
C LYS A 68 -5.63 -9.36 -16.47
N GLY A 69 -4.61 -9.27 -17.32
CA GLY A 69 -4.54 -10.02 -18.58
C GLY A 69 -5.63 -9.66 -19.59
N SER A 70 -6.23 -8.47 -19.45
CA SER A 70 -7.32 -7.99 -20.30
C SER A 70 -6.84 -6.88 -21.24
N SER A 71 -7.45 -6.75 -22.42
CA SER A 71 -7.16 -5.69 -23.38
C SER A 71 -8.26 -4.60 -23.36
N PRO A 72 -7.91 -3.31 -23.52
CA PRO A 72 -8.89 -2.24 -23.71
C PRO A 72 -9.85 -2.51 -24.88
N ALA A 73 -9.38 -3.20 -25.93
CA ALA A 73 -10.19 -3.53 -27.10
C ALA A 73 -11.32 -4.53 -26.80
N ALA A 74 -11.25 -5.25 -25.68
CA ALA A 74 -12.31 -6.16 -25.23
C ALA A 74 -13.45 -5.43 -24.48
N VAL A 75 -13.28 -4.14 -24.17
CA VAL A 75 -14.27 -3.32 -23.47
C VAL A 75 -15.06 -2.51 -24.49
N THR A 76 -16.38 -2.43 -24.33
CA THR A 76 -17.22 -1.63 -25.23
C THR A 76 -16.88 -0.14 -25.11
N GLY A 77 -17.06 0.62 -26.20
CA GLY A 77 -16.73 2.05 -26.24
C GLY A 77 -17.44 2.87 -25.16
N GLU A 78 -18.71 2.56 -24.87
CA GLU A 78 -19.49 3.23 -23.81
C GLU A 78 -18.95 2.90 -22.41
N ALA A 79 -18.69 1.62 -22.12
CA ALA A 79 -18.14 1.20 -20.83
C ALA A 79 -16.74 1.79 -20.61
N TRP A 80 -15.92 1.84 -21.66
CA TRP A 80 -14.61 2.48 -21.64
C TRP A 80 -14.71 3.97 -21.34
N ALA A 81 -15.58 4.71 -22.05
CA ALA A 81 -15.76 6.14 -21.83
C ALA A 81 -16.20 6.45 -20.39
N LYS A 82 -17.12 5.65 -19.85
CA LYS A 82 -17.57 5.77 -18.45
C LYS A 82 -16.44 5.48 -17.45
N ALA A 83 -15.62 4.44 -17.71
CA ALA A 83 -14.47 4.11 -16.88
C ALA A 83 -13.44 5.25 -16.89
N VAL A 84 -13.11 5.79 -18.06
CA VAL A 84 -12.18 6.92 -18.22
C VAL A 84 -12.65 8.14 -17.43
N GLU A 85 -13.94 8.48 -17.47
CA GLU A 85 -14.45 9.62 -16.72
C GLU A 85 -14.41 9.37 -15.20
N THR A 86 -14.71 8.15 -14.76
CA THR A 86 -14.61 7.77 -13.35
C THR A 86 -13.17 7.90 -12.85
N GLU A 87 -12.20 7.38 -13.60
CA GLU A 87 -10.79 7.43 -13.22
C GLU A 87 -10.24 8.87 -13.33
N ARG A 88 -10.70 9.68 -14.30
CA ARG A 88 -10.36 11.11 -14.39
C ARG A 88 -10.79 11.86 -13.13
N ASN A 89 -12.00 11.65 -12.64
CA ASN A 89 -12.47 12.29 -11.40
C ASN A 89 -11.63 11.90 -10.19
N ARG A 90 -11.09 10.68 -10.20
CA ARG A 90 -10.14 10.22 -9.18
C ARG A 90 -8.79 10.95 -9.29
N VAL A 91 -8.25 11.12 -10.49
CA VAL A 91 -7.03 11.92 -10.74
C VAL A 91 -7.22 13.36 -10.26
N ILE A 92 -8.36 13.98 -10.58
CA ILE A 92 -8.72 15.32 -10.09
C ILE A 92 -8.70 15.36 -8.57
N SER A 93 -9.29 14.36 -7.91
CA SER A 93 -9.34 14.28 -6.44
C SER A 93 -7.93 14.17 -5.82
N TYR A 94 -7.01 13.46 -6.47
CA TYR A 94 -5.62 13.41 -6.04
C TYR A 94 -4.89 14.74 -6.24
N GLU A 95 -5.04 15.39 -7.39
CA GLU A 95 -4.42 16.70 -7.67
C GLU A 95 -4.96 17.82 -6.77
N GLN A 96 -6.18 17.67 -6.25
CA GLN A 96 -6.79 18.58 -5.28
C GLN A 96 -6.44 18.22 -3.82
N GLY A 97 -5.79 17.08 -3.58
CA GLY A 97 -5.46 16.60 -2.24
C GLY A 97 -6.65 16.17 -1.39
N THR A 98 -7.83 15.98 -1.98
CA THR A 98 -9.01 15.46 -1.24
C THR A 98 -8.90 13.96 -0.96
N HIS A 99 -8.02 13.27 -1.71
CA HIS A 99 -7.72 11.86 -1.54
C HIS A 99 -6.21 11.64 -1.60
N THR A 100 -5.76 10.55 -0.98
CA THR A 100 -4.37 10.11 -1.02
C THR A 100 -4.30 8.74 -1.69
N PRO A 101 -3.47 8.54 -2.74
CA PRO A 101 -3.36 7.26 -3.41
C PRO A 101 -2.71 6.22 -2.49
N ARG A 102 -3.12 4.97 -2.64
CA ARG A 102 -2.41 3.82 -2.04
C ARG A 102 -1.11 3.54 -2.79
N ALA A 103 -0.17 2.83 -2.17
CA ALA A 103 1.13 2.52 -2.75
C ALA A 103 1.04 1.97 -4.19
N VAL A 104 0.25 0.92 -4.42
CA VAL A 104 0.07 0.33 -5.76
C VAL A 104 -0.37 1.38 -6.79
N LEU A 105 -1.32 2.24 -6.43
CA LEU A 105 -1.84 3.25 -7.34
C LEU A 105 -0.89 4.43 -7.51
N LEU A 106 -0.14 4.79 -6.47
CA LEU A 106 0.90 5.80 -6.51
C LEU A 106 1.99 5.43 -7.51
N ARG A 107 2.45 4.18 -7.49
CA ARG A 107 3.38 3.67 -8.50
C ARG A 107 2.80 3.78 -9.91
N ARG A 108 1.55 3.37 -10.12
CA ARG A 108 0.89 3.49 -11.43
C ARG A 108 0.72 4.95 -11.88
N LEU A 109 0.46 5.88 -10.96
CA LEU A 109 0.42 7.31 -11.26
C LEU A 109 1.79 7.80 -11.73
N ALA A 110 2.86 7.42 -11.03
CA ALA A 110 4.23 7.77 -11.38
C ALA A 110 4.60 7.23 -12.77
N GLU A 111 4.31 5.95 -13.05
CA GLU A 111 4.48 5.32 -14.36
C GLU A 111 3.65 6.04 -15.44
N ALA A 112 2.39 6.37 -15.15
CA ALA A 112 1.50 7.04 -16.10
C ALA A 112 1.99 8.43 -16.50
N VAL A 113 2.63 9.17 -15.59
CA VAL A 113 3.23 10.49 -15.88
C VAL A 113 4.72 10.42 -16.23
N GLY A 114 5.32 9.24 -16.24
CA GLY A 114 6.70 9.00 -16.66
C GLY A 114 7.78 9.47 -15.68
N VAL A 115 7.53 9.36 -14.38
CA VAL A 115 8.49 9.75 -13.31
C VAL A 115 8.71 8.63 -12.30
N ASP A 116 9.80 8.70 -11.53
CA ASP A 116 9.94 7.88 -10.33
C ASP A 116 8.93 8.29 -9.26
N ALA A 117 8.39 7.33 -8.48
CA ALA A 117 7.38 7.63 -7.49
C ALA A 117 7.84 8.61 -6.39
N PHE A 118 9.15 8.70 -6.07
CA PHE A 118 9.66 9.74 -5.18
C PHE A 118 9.44 11.16 -5.72
N ALA A 119 9.40 11.34 -7.04
CA ALA A 119 9.09 12.63 -7.64
C ALA A 119 7.67 13.10 -7.29
N LEU A 120 6.78 12.19 -6.86
CA LEU A 120 5.43 12.51 -6.40
C LEU A 120 5.32 12.68 -4.88
N PHE A 121 6.42 12.56 -4.15
CA PHE A 121 6.42 12.76 -2.69
C PHE A 121 6.68 14.22 -2.35
N LYS A 122 6.27 14.62 -1.14
CA LYS A 122 6.57 15.93 -0.57
C LYS A 122 8.08 16.19 -0.62
N PRO A 123 8.51 17.46 -0.81
CA PRO A 123 9.91 17.85 -0.65
C PRO A 123 10.47 17.29 0.67
N ASP A 124 11.74 16.90 0.65
CA ASP A 124 12.46 16.42 1.84
C ASP A 124 11.87 15.18 2.52
N THR A 125 11.02 14.41 1.83
CA THR A 125 10.51 13.14 2.35
C THR A 125 11.69 12.22 2.69
N PRO A 126 11.82 11.78 3.96
CA PRO A 126 12.93 10.93 4.36
C PRO A 126 12.84 9.56 3.69
N ARG A 127 14.00 8.98 3.36
CA ARG A 127 14.09 7.62 2.83
C ARG A 127 14.00 6.63 3.99
N THR A 128 12.78 6.18 4.29
CA THR A 128 12.49 5.14 5.27
C THR A 128 12.02 3.86 4.57
N LEU A 129 11.98 2.73 5.29
CA LEU A 129 11.41 1.48 4.78
C LEU A 129 9.98 1.68 4.24
N VAL A 130 9.18 2.52 4.92
CA VAL A 130 7.81 2.84 4.50
C VAL A 130 7.79 3.55 3.14
N THR A 131 8.64 4.56 2.95
CA THR A 131 8.66 5.37 1.71
C THR A 131 9.28 4.60 0.55
N LEU A 132 10.33 3.81 0.81
CA LEU A 132 10.97 2.96 -0.19
C LEU A 132 10.02 1.86 -0.68
N ARG A 133 9.28 1.26 0.24
CA ARG A 133 8.22 0.31 -0.09
C ARG A 133 7.09 0.97 -0.90
N ALA A 134 6.67 2.16 -0.49
CA ALA A 134 5.64 2.92 -1.21
C ALA A 134 6.06 3.30 -2.64
N ARG A 135 7.34 3.63 -2.86
CA ARG A 135 7.91 3.88 -4.21
C ARG A 135 7.63 2.71 -5.15
N LEU A 136 7.82 1.48 -4.66
CA LEU A 136 7.64 0.26 -5.44
C LEU A 136 6.19 -0.20 -5.54
N GLY A 137 5.26 0.55 -4.94
CA GLY A 137 3.85 0.19 -4.89
C GLY A 137 3.54 -1.00 -3.98
N LEU A 138 4.47 -1.38 -3.11
CA LEU A 138 4.32 -2.52 -2.22
C LEU A 138 3.58 -2.12 -0.93
N ASN A 139 2.82 -3.04 -0.36
CA ASN A 139 2.29 -2.95 0.99
C ASN A 139 3.13 -3.81 1.96
N GLN A 140 2.91 -3.65 3.28
CA GLN A 140 3.70 -4.37 4.30
C GLN A 140 3.61 -5.90 4.17
N ALA A 141 2.45 -6.42 3.77
CA ALA A 141 2.27 -7.85 3.56
C ALA A 141 3.09 -8.34 2.37
N ASP A 142 3.15 -7.58 1.27
CA ASP A 142 3.94 -7.94 0.09
C ASP A 142 5.43 -8.08 0.43
N VAL A 143 5.98 -7.16 1.25
CA VAL A 143 7.39 -7.22 1.66
C VAL A 143 7.61 -8.35 2.66
N ALA A 144 6.73 -8.49 3.65
CA ALA A 144 6.84 -9.56 4.63
C ALA A 144 6.80 -10.95 3.96
N GLU A 145 5.91 -11.15 2.99
CA GLU A 145 5.82 -12.39 2.21
C GLU A 145 7.10 -12.65 1.42
N LYS A 146 7.63 -11.64 0.72
CA LYS A 146 8.89 -11.76 -0.04
C LYS A 146 10.09 -12.12 0.83
N LEU A 147 10.10 -11.67 2.08
CA LEU A 147 11.16 -11.94 3.05
C LEU A 147 10.87 -13.15 3.93
N SER A 148 9.75 -13.86 3.72
CA SER A 148 9.30 -14.95 4.60
C SER A 148 9.15 -14.54 6.07
N PHE A 149 8.86 -13.26 6.33
CA PHE A 149 8.64 -12.71 7.65
C PHE A 149 7.17 -12.70 8.05
N GLY A 150 6.92 -12.75 9.36
CA GLY A 150 5.61 -12.40 9.90
C GLY A 150 5.30 -10.92 9.66
N ARG A 151 4.09 -10.59 9.17
CA ARG A 151 3.65 -9.20 8.95
C ARG A 151 3.83 -8.31 10.19
N ALA A 152 3.54 -8.85 11.37
CA ALA A 152 3.70 -8.13 12.64
C ALA A 152 5.17 -7.81 12.95
N TYR A 153 6.09 -8.72 12.63
CA TYR A 153 7.51 -8.51 12.77
C TYR A 153 8.00 -7.40 11.84
N TYR A 154 7.67 -7.48 10.54
CA TYR A 154 8.06 -6.44 9.58
C TYR A 154 7.47 -5.07 9.93
N SER A 155 6.24 -5.00 10.44
CA SER A 155 5.65 -3.74 10.94
C SER A 155 6.44 -3.15 12.11
N ARG A 156 6.99 -3.98 13.02
CA ARG A 156 7.85 -3.50 14.11
C ARG A 156 9.19 -3.00 13.59
N VAL A 157 9.72 -3.63 12.54
CA VAL A 157 10.93 -3.16 11.86
C VAL A 157 10.70 -1.78 11.23
N GLU A 158 9.60 -1.57 10.50
CA GLU A 158 9.27 -0.25 9.92
C GLU A 158 9.09 0.85 10.98
N GLN A 159 8.72 0.47 12.21
CA GLN A 159 8.58 1.38 13.34
C GLN A 159 9.88 1.61 14.12
N GLY A 160 10.99 0.94 13.73
CA GLY A 160 12.26 0.96 14.46
C GLY A 160 12.25 0.21 15.79
N ILE A 161 11.21 -0.58 16.07
CA ILE A 161 11.05 -1.36 17.31
C ILE A 161 11.82 -2.68 17.23
N ALA A 162 12.01 -3.23 16.03
CA ALA A 162 12.78 -4.44 15.77
C ALA A 162 13.85 -4.15 14.73
N ALA A 163 14.94 -4.93 14.76
CA ALA A 163 16.02 -4.86 13.78
C ALA A 163 16.08 -6.13 12.96
N ILE A 164 16.48 -5.99 11.69
CA ILE A 164 16.92 -7.11 10.86
C ILE A 164 18.44 -7.11 10.92
N THR A 165 19.03 -8.06 11.66
CA THR A 165 20.48 -8.13 11.88
C THR A 165 21.18 -9.20 11.05
N ASP A 166 20.42 -10.17 10.54
CA ASP A 166 20.96 -11.22 9.69
C ASP A 166 21.32 -10.65 8.30
N GLU A 167 22.53 -10.96 7.82
CA GLU A 167 23.05 -10.40 6.58
C GLU A 167 22.29 -10.90 5.34
N ALA A 168 21.84 -12.16 5.35
CA ALA A 168 21.07 -12.70 4.24
C ALA A 168 19.69 -12.03 4.17
N ASP A 169 19.06 -11.79 5.31
CA ASP A 169 17.80 -11.05 5.38
C ASP A 169 17.95 -9.57 4.96
N GLN A 170 19.06 -8.92 5.33
CA GLN A 170 19.37 -7.55 4.89
C GLN A 170 19.61 -7.47 3.38
N GLN A 171 20.30 -8.47 2.81
CA GLN A 171 20.49 -8.60 1.37
C GLN A 171 19.16 -8.82 0.65
N ALA A 172 18.31 -9.71 1.15
CA ALA A 172 16.97 -9.93 0.60
C ALA A 172 16.12 -8.66 0.67
N LEU A 173 16.19 -7.90 1.75
CA LEU A 173 15.49 -6.62 1.88
C LEU A 173 16.00 -5.59 0.85
N ALA A 174 17.31 -5.50 0.64
CA ALA A 174 17.92 -4.61 -0.33
C ALA A 174 17.41 -4.91 -1.75
N GLU A 175 17.34 -6.19 -2.12
CA GLU A 175 16.80 -6.64 -3.40
C GLU A 175 15.30 -6.33 -3.55
N VAL A 176 14.50 -6.60 -2.51
CA VAL A 176 13.06 -6.31 -2.52
C VAL A 176 12.77 -4.82 -2.65
N LEU A 177 13.53 -3.97 -1.95
CA LEU A 177 13.35 -2.51 -1.96
C LEU A 177 14.12 -1.79 -3.07
N GLN A 178 14.92 -2.53 -3.85
CA GLN A 178 15.76 -2.02 -4.92
C GLN A 178 16.65 -0.86 -4.43
N ILE A 179 17.40 -1.14 -3.37
CA ILE A 179 18.38 -0.25 -2.73
C ILE A 179 19.71 -1.00 -2.56
N GLU A 180 20.76 -0.26 -2.24
CA GLU A 180 22.06 -0.85 -1.93
C GLU A 180 22.05 -1.55 -0.56
N LEU A 181 22.86 -2.60 -0.40
CA LEU A 181 22.95 -3.36 0.85
C LEU A 181 23.32 -2.48 2.05
N ASP A 182 24.24 -1.54 1.88
CA ASP A 182 24.66 -0.63 2.95
C ASP A 182 23.52 0.32 3.39
N GLU A 183 22.65 0.72 2.46
CA GLU A 183 21.42 1.47 2.80
C GLU A 183 20.45 0.60 3.57
N ALA A 184 20.25 -0.66 3.14
CA ALA A 184 19.40 -1.62 3.86
C ALA A 184 19.91 -1.88 5.29
N ARG A 185 21.22 -2.06 5.47
CA ARG A 185 21.88 -2.19 6.78
C ARG A 185 21.63 -0.98 7.66
N ALA A 186 21.83 0.23 7.12
CA ALA A 186 21.61 1.46 7.86
C ALA A 186 20.15 1.63 8.31
N LEU A 187 19.19 1.23 7.46
CA LEU A 187 17.76 1.33 7.75
C LEU A 187 17.22 0.25 8.69
N THR A 188 17.95 -0.86 8.86
CA THR A 188 17.53 -2.01 9.66
C THR A 188 18.32 -2.19 10.95
N ALA A 189 19.44 -1.48 11.10
CA ALA A 189 20.09 -1.29 12.39
C ALA A 189 19.06 -0.67 13.35
N ALA A 190 18.79 -1.34 14.47
CA ALA A 190 17.88 -0.80 15.49
C ALA A 190 18.27 0.64 15.81
N ALA A 191 17.27 1.51 16.04
CA ALA A 191 17.53 2.72 16.79
C ALA A 191 18.14 2.29 18.12
N ALA A 192 19.37 2.74 18.41
CA ALA A 192 20.01 2.47 19.70
C ALA A 192 19.01 2.85 20.82
N PRO A 193 18.83 2.00 21.85
CA PRO A 193 18.00 2.40 22.99
C PRO A 193 18.58 3.70 23.57
N ALA A 194 17.75 4.74 23.62
CA ALA A 194 18.05 6.00 24.28
C ALA A 194 18.23 5.79 25.79
#